data_AF-A0A6G6K3R5-F1
#
_entry.id   AF-A0A6G6K3R5-F1
#
_cell.length_a   1.000
_cell.length_b   1.000
_cell.length_c   1.000
_cell.angle_alpha   90.00
_cell.angle_beta   90.00
_cell.angle_gamma   90.00
#
_symmetry.space_group_name_H-M   'P 1'
#
loop_
_entity.id
_entity.type
_entity.pdbx_description
1 polymer ?
#
loop_
_entity_poly.entity_id
_entity_poly.type
_entity_poly.pdbx_seq_one_letter_code
_entity_poly.pdbx_strand_id
1 'polypeptide(L)'
;MFPQVLNILGSLWAIATLVTWGGLAVAVLTRLGLARLGFYWMDPKALPGMLRVSSRAGLGALGCLLLLSALMSVSFVWSSWSHRVPYLKSFGHFDYFVRCGYNLYERLSPIGILAAITLVPTGGLWLWENRMRRAARG
;
A
#
# COMPACT_ATOMS: atom_id res chain seq x y z
N MET A 1 11.23 -13.95 -15.27
CA MET A 1 9.88 -14.03 -14.64
C MET A 1 9.75 -13.15 -13.40
N PHE A 2 10.68 -13.21 -12.42
CA PHE A 2 10.63 -12.40 -11.20
C PHE A 2 10.45 -10.86 -11.39
N PRO A 3 11.19 -10.18 -12.29
CA PRO A 3 11.04 -8.73 -12.47
C PRO A 3 9.69 -8.32 -13.08
N GLN A 4 9.07 -9.18 -13.89
CA GLN A 4 7.75 -8.91 -14.46
C GLN A 4 6.65 -8.94 -13.38
N VAL A 5 6.73 -9.89 -12.44
CA VAL A 5 5.77 -9.98 -11.33
C VAL A 5 5.87 -8.76 -10.41
N LEU A 6 7.09 -8.28 -10.13
CA LEU A 6 7.31 -7.07 -9.35
C LEU A 6 6.71 -5.83 -10.03
N ASN A 7 6.90 -5.69 -11.34
CA ASN A 7 6.34 -4.57 -12.10
C ASN A 7 4.81 -4.61 -12.13
N ILE A 8 4.21 -5.78 -12.30
CA ILE A 8 2.74 -5.95 -12.28
C ILE A 8 2.19 -5.58 -10.90
N LEU A 9 2.75 -6.14 -9.83
CA LEU A 9 2.30 -5.84 -8.47
C LEU A 9 2.51 -4.37 -8.09
N GLY A 10 3.63 -3.77 -8.49
CA GLY A 10 3.89 -2.35 -8.29
C GLY A 10 2.90 -1.46 -9.04
N SER A 11 2.54 -1.82 -10.28
CA SER A 11 1.57 -1.09 -11.09
C SER A 11 0.15 -1.22 -10.50
N LEU A 12 -0.24 -2.41 -10.08
CA LEU A 12 -1.52 -2.66 -9.39
C LEU A 12 -1.61 -1.88 -8.08
N TRP A 13 -0.52 -1.88 -7.30
CA TRP A 13 -0.42 -1.06 -6.09
C TRP A 13 -0.60 0.43 -6.40
N ALA A 14 0.10 0.96 -7.42
CA ALA A 14 0.04 2.38 -7.77
C ALA A 14 -1.37 2.78 -8.22
N ILE A 15 -2.01 2.00 -9.09
CA ILE A 15 -3.38 2.25 -9.57
C ILE A 15 -4.36 2.22 -8.40
N ALA A 16 -4.29 1.18 -7.55
CA ALA A 16 -5.18 1.04 -6.41
C ALA A 16 -5.00 2.18 -5.41
N THR A 17 -3.76 2.61 -5.16
CA THR A 17 -3.44 3.77 -4.29
C THR A 17 -3.98 5.07 -4.87
N LEU A 18 -3.86 5.29 -6.18
CA LEU A 18 -4.45 6.45 -6.87
C LEU A 18 -5.98 6.48 -6.74
N VAL A 19 -6.63 5.32 -6.88
CA VAL A 19 -8.09 5.20 -6.68
C VAL A 19 -8.46 5.56 -5.24
N THR A 20 -7.69 5.11 -4.25
CA THR A 20 -7.93 5.45 -2.82
C THR A 20 -7.76 6.95 -2.58
N TRP A 21 -6.73 7.58 -3.12
CA TRP A 21 -6.52 9.03 -3.02
C TRP A 21 -7.62 9.82 -3.74
N GLY A 22 -8.07 9.38 -4.91
CA GLY A 22 -9.19 9.98 -5.63
C GLY A 22 -10.48 9.90 -4.82
N GLY A 23 -10.79 8.75 -4.22
CA GLY A 23 -11.93 8.61 -3.32
C GLY A 23 -11.84 9.53 -2.10
N LEU A 24 -10.65 9.66 -1.50
CA LEU A 24 -10.43 10.56 -0.36
C LEU A 24 -10.63 12.03 -0.76
N ALA A 25 -10.09 12.43 -1.91
CA ALA A 25 -10.24 13.79 -2.44
C ALA A 25 -11.72 14.12 -2.64
N VAL A 26 -12.48 13.21 -3.27
CA VAL A 26 -13.95 13.33 -3.42
C VAL A 26 -14.63 13.48 -2.05
N ALA A 27 -14.24 12.66 -1.06
CA ALA A 27 -14.78 12.79 0.29
C ALA A 27 -14.53 14.20 0.85
N VAL A 28 -13.29 14.68 0.82
CA VAL A 28 -12.91 16.01 1.31
C VAL A 28 -13.68 17.12 0.59
N LEU A 29 -13.77 17.06 -0.74
CA LEU A 29 -14.51 18.03 -1.55
C LEU A 29 -16.01 18.08 -1.18
N THR A 30 -16.63 16.92 -0.92
CA THR A 30 -18.04 16.88 -0.50
C THR A 30 -18.26 17.50 0.89
N ARG A 31 -17.34 17.34 1.84
CA ARG A 31 -17.46 17.99 3.17
C ARG A 31 -17.23 19.48 3.14
N LEU A 32 -16.33 19.95 2.30
CA LEU A 32 -16.06 21.39 2.16
C LEU A 32 -17.23 22.14 1.50
N GLY A 33 -18.29 21.44 1.09
CA GLY A 33 -19.45 22.08 0.49
C GLY A 33 -19.20 22.60 -0.92
N LEU A 34 -18.09 22.23 -1.57
CA LEU A 34 -17.84 22.53 -2.98
C LEU A 34 -18.87 21.88 -3.91
N ALA A 35 -19.49 20.78 -3.46
CA ALA A 35 -20.66 20.19 -4.11
C ALA A 35 -21.91 21.10 -4.03
N ARG A 36 -22.05 21.95 -3.00
CA ARG A 36 -23.13 22.95 -2.91
C ARG A 36 -22.85 24.20 -3.74
N LEU A 37 -21.60 24.46 -4.10
CA LEU A 37 -21.19 25.61 -4.91
C LEU A 37 -21.32 25.36 -6.43
N GLY A 38 -21.97 24.26 -6.85
CA GLY A 38 -22.26 23.97 -8.26
C GLY A 38 -21.08 23.45 -9.07
N PHE A 39 -19.89 23.31 -8.47
CA PHE A 39 -18.68 22.83 -9.15
C PHE A 39 -18.59 21.30 -9.25
N TYR A 40 -19.37 20.55 -8.47
CA TYR A 40 -19.28 19.09 -8.42
C TYR A 40 -20.64 18.42 -8.23
N TRP A 41 -21.21 17.93 -9.33
CA TRP A 41 -22.49 17.21 -9.37
C TRP A 41 -22.27 15.74 -9.01
N MET A 42 -22.25 15.43 -7.72
CA MET A 42 -22.11 14.07 -7.23
C MET A 42 -23.42 13.62 -6.57
N ASP A 43 -23.98 12.51 -7.03
CA ASP A 43 -25.18 11.95 -6.41
C ASP A 43 -24.88 11.55 -4.94
N PRO A 44 -25.57 12.14 -3.96
CA PRO A 44 -25.32 11.86 -2.55
C PRO A 44 -25.60 10.39 -2.18
N LYS A 45 -26.41 9.70 -2.99
CA LYS A 45 -26.68 8.25 -2.86
C LYS A 45 -25.51 7.36 -3.36
N ALA A 46 -24.72 7.84 -4.32
CA ALA A 46 -23.60 7.08 -4.90
C ALA A 46 -22.31 7.20 -4.05
N LEU A 47 -22.17 8.29 -3.30
CA LEU A 47 -21.01 8.59 -2.45
C LEU A 47 -20.62 7.44 -1.50
N PRO A 48 -21.51 6.84 -0.69
CA PRO A 48 -21.13 5.73 0.19
C PRO A 48 -20.67 4.48 -0.58
N GLY A 49 -21.19 4.25 -1.78
CA GLY A 49 -20.73 3.17 -2.67
C GLY A 49 -19.30 3.42 -3.15
N MET A 50 -18.99 4.63 -3.59
CA MET A 50 -17.64 5.01 -4.04
C MET A 50 -16.60 4.98 -2.92
N LEU A 51 -16.94 5.43 -1.72
CA LEU A 51 -16.04 5.38 -0.57
C LEU A 51 -15.67 3.92 -0.21
N ARG A 52 -16.63 3.00 -0.30
CA ARG A 52 -16.38 1.56 -0.10
C ARG A 52 -15.44 0.98 -1.15
N VAL A 53 -15.66 1.29 -2.43
CA VAL A 53 -14.79 0.80 -3.52
C VAL A 53 -13.38 1.34 -3.34
N SER A 54 -13.24 2.63 -3.01
CA SER A 54 -11.95 3.28 -2.81
C SER A 54 -11.20 2.74 -1.59
N SER A 55 -11.92 2.47 -0.49
CA SER A 55 -11.36 1.84 0.71
C SER A 55 -10.93 0.39 0.46
N ARG A 56 -11.73 -0.38 -0.26
CA ARG A 56 -11.37 -1.75 -0.68
C ARG A 56 -10.17 -1.77 -1.62
N ALA A 57 -10.08 -0.80 -2.54
CA ALA A 57 -8.90 -0.63 -3.39
C ALA A 57 -7.65 -0.37 -2.53
N GLY A 58 -7.76 0.46 -1.49
CA GLY A 58 -6.68 0.73 -0.54
C GLY A 58 -6.22 -0.51 0.22
N LEU A 59 -7.17 -1.35 0.67
CA LEU A 59 -6.85 -2.65 1.27
C LEU A 59 -6.18 -3.61 0.27
N GLY A 60 -6.62 -3.61 -1.00
CA GLY A 60 -5.99 -4.38 -2.07
C GLY A 60 -4.57 -3.93 -2.37
N ALA A 61 -4.31 -2.61 -2.35
CA ALA A 61 -2.99 -2.04 -2.50
C ALA A 61 -2.07 -2.47 -1.34
N LEU A 62 -2.55 -2.43 -0.09
CA LEU A 62 -1.80 -2.95 1.06
C LEU A 62 -1.51 -4.47 0.93
N GLY A 63 -2.48 -5.25 0.42
CA GLY A 63 -2.28 -6.66 0.11
C GLY A 63 -1.18 -6.89 -0.95
N CYS A 64 -1.12 -6.06 -1.98
CA CYS A 64 -0.05 -6.11 -2.99
C CYS A 64 1.33 -5.80 -2.37
N LEU A 65 1.42 -4.83 -1.46
CA LEU A 65 2.66 -4.51 -0.76
C LEU A 65 3.11 -5.66 0.16
N LEU A 66 2.17 -6.32 0.85
CA LEU A 66 2.50 -7.51 1.64
C LEU A 66 3.07 -8.62 0.76
N LEU A 67 2.45 -8.89 -0.39
CA LEU A 67 2.97 -9.88 -1.35
C LEU A 67 4.35 -9.49 -1.90
N LEU A 68 4.57 -8.22 -2.23
CA LEU A 68 5.87 -7.70 -2.65
C LEU A 68 6.94 -7.90 -1.56
N SER A 69 6.60 -7.62 -0.29
CA SER A 69 7.51 -7.81 0.84
C SER A 69 7.88 -9.28 1.07
N ALA A 70 6.90 -10.18 0.92
CA ALA A 70 7.11 -11.62 1.04
C ALA A 70 7.99 -12.14 -0.09
N LEU A 71 7.72 -11.75 -1.34
CA LEU A 71 8.53 -12.13 -2.51
C LEU A 71 9.97 -11.65 -2.37
N MET A 72 10.18 -10.39 -1.97
CA MET A 72 11.52 -9.84 -1.73
C MET A 72 12.27 -10.60 -0.64
N SER A 73 11.58 -10.95 0.45
CA SER A 73 12.14 -11.72 1.57
C SER A 73 12.53 -13.15 1.14
N VAL A 74 11.65 -13.83 0.39
CA VAL A 74 11.93 -15.18 -0.13
C VAL A 74 13.10 -15.17 -1.10
N SER A 75 13.17 -14.22 -2.03
CA SER A 75 14.31 -14.09 -2.94
C SER A 75 15.61 -13.76 -2.22
N PHE A 76 15.54 -12.94 -1.17
CA PHE A 76 16.70 -12.67 -0.34
C PHE A 76 17.20 -13.92 0.38
N VAL A 77 16.31 -14.69 1.00
CA VAL A 77 16.66 -15.97 1.66
C VAL A 77 17.25 -16.95 0.66
N TRP A 78 16.63 -17.08 -0.51
CA TRP A 78 17.08 -17.98 -1.57
C TRP A 78 18.48 -17.60 -2.09
N SER A 79 18.71 -16.32 -2.38
CA SER A 79 20.00 -15.81 -2.85
C SER A 79 21.08 -15.93 -1.76
N SER A 80 20.74 -15.64 -0.51
CA SER A 80 21.66 -15.78 0.62
C SER A 80 22.03 -17.25 0.86
N TRP A 81 21.10 -18.17 0.60
CA TRP A 81 21.35 -19.61 0.73
C TRP A 81 22.28 -20.14 -0.37
N SER A 82 22.07 -19.74 -1.63
CA SER A 82 22.90 -20.17 -2.76
C SER A 82 24.34 -19.66 -2.67
N HIS A 83 24.57 -18.53 -2.00
CA HIS A 83 25.91 -17.95 -1.80
C HIS A 83 26.60 -18.38 -0.48
N ARG A 84 26.01 -19.26 0.35
CA ARG A 84 26.64 -19.68 1.63
C ARG A 84 27.96 -20.45 1.46
N VAL A 85 28.15 -21.16 0.35
CA VAL A 85 29.18 -22.22 0.25
C VAL A 85 30.63 -21.70 0.26
N PRO A 86 30.98 -20.56 -0.38
CA PRO A 86 32.34 -20.01 -0.31
C PRO A 86 32.55 -18.89 0.73
N TYR A 87 31.51 -18.16 1.16
CA TYR A 87 31.66 -16.95 1.98
C TYR A 87 31.85 -17.22 3.48
N LEU A 88 31.30 -18.32 4.01
CA LEU A 88 31.46 -18.73 5.41
C LEU A 88 32.91 -19.08 5.81
N LYS A 89 33.79 -19.33 4.81
CA LYS A 89 35.21 -19.62 5.05
C LYS A 89 36.09 -18.37 5.09
N SER A 90 35.63 -17.23 4.57
CA SER A 90 36.49 -16.03 4.38
C SER A 90 36.11 -14.83 5.26
N PHE A 91 34.89 -14.77 5.79
CA PHE A 91 34.43 -13.70 6.69
C PHE A 91 33.95 -14.30 8.03
N GLY A 92 34.22 -13.59 9.13
CA GLY A 92 33.65 -13.94 10.43
C GLY A 92 32.12 -13.97 10.38
N HIS A 93 31.49 -14.90 11.10
CA HIS A 93 30.03 -15.10 11.07
C HIS A 93 29.22 -13.83 11.38
N PHE A 94 29.79 -12.90 12.15
CA PHE A 94 29.15 -11.64 12.52
C PHE A 94 29.06 -10.65 11.35
N ASP A 95 30.15 -10.41 10.61
CA ASP A 95 30.16 -9.46 9.48
C ASP A 95 29.21 -9.89 8.35
N TYR A 96 29.13 -11.20 8.12
CA TYR A 96 28.16 -11.76 7.17
C TYR A 96 26.72 -11.46 7.60
N PHE A 97 26.40 -11.64 8.89
CA PHE A 97 25.06 -11.38 9.41
C PHE A 97 24.68 -9.90 9.32
N VAL A 98 25.59 -8.99 9.67
CA VAL A 98 25.38 -7.54 9.59
C VAL A 98 25.11 -7.12 8.13
N ARG A 99 25.90 -7.63 7.18
CA ARG A 99 25.75 -7.27 5.76
C ARG A 99 24.47 -7.85 5.14
N CYS A 100 24.09 -9.06 5.53
CA CYS A 100 22.78 -9.63 5.18
C CYS A 100 21.63 -8.77 5.73
N GLY A 101 21.71 -8.35 6.99
CA GLY A 101 20.72 -7.47 7.61
C GLY A 101 20.59 -6.13 6.88
N TYR A 102 21.72 -5.50 6.55
CA TYR A 102 21.75 -4.24 5.79
C TYR A 102 21.10 -4.38 4.40
N ASN A 103 21.47 -5.40 3.64
CA ASN A 103 20.91 -5.65 2.30
C ASN A 103 19.41 -5.95 2.34
N LEU A 104 18.93 -6.66 3.38
CA LEU A 104 17.50 -6.92 3.58
C LEU A 104 16.77 -5.62 3.93
N TYR A 105 17.33 -4.82 4.83
CA TYR A 105 16.78 -3.53 5.22
C TYR A 105 16.67 -2.58 4.01
N GLU A 106 17.73 -2.46 3.22
CA GLU A 106 17.75 -1.60 2.03
C GLU A 106 16.63 -1.97 1.04
N ARG A 107 16.40 -3.29 0.84
CA ARG A 107 15.33 -3.79 -0.04
C ARG A 107 13.92 -3.62 0.52
N LEU A 108 13.74 -3.71 1.84
CA LEU A 108 12.41 -3.62 2.47
C LEU A 108 12.04 -2.20 2.90
N SER A 109 13.01 -1.32 3.12
CA SER A 109 12.79 0.06 3.57
C SER A 109 11.79 0.86 2.71
N PRO A 110 11.76 0.73 1.36
CA PRO A 110 10.79 1.48 0.56
C PRO A 110 9.36 1.01 0.81
N ILE A 111 9.15 -0.27 1.16
CA ILE A 111 7.82 -0.85 1.37
C ILE A 111 7.11 -0.17 2.53
N GLY A 112 7.83 0.23 3.58
CA GLY A 112 7.26 0.98 4.70
C GLY A 112 6.70 2.34 4.27
N ILE A 113 7.43 3.05 3.41
CA ILE A 113 6.99 4.35 2.85
C ILE A 113 5.76 4.14 1.95
N LEU A 114 5.79 3.15 1.06
CA LEU A 114 4.67 2.83 0.18
C LEU A 114 3.42 2.43 0.99
N ALA A 115 3.60 1.65 2.06
CA ALA A 115 2.53 1.29 2.96
C ALA A 115 1.91 2.52 3.62
N ALA A 116 2.73 3.45 4.12
CA ALA A 116 2.25 4.70 4.72
C ALA A 116 1.44 5.54 3.72
N ILE A 117 1.92 5.69 2.47
CA ILE A 117 1.22 6.43 1.39
C ILE A 117 -0.17 5.85 1.12
N THR A 118 -0.33 4.54 1.28
CA THR A 118 -1.59 3.83 1.02
C THR A 118 -2.51 3.84 2.25
N LEU A 119 -1.93 3.77 3.45
CA LEU A 119 -2.66 3.60 4.70
C LEU A 119 -3.39 4.88 5.12
N VAL A 120 -2.78 6.05 4.86
CA VAL A 120 -3.38 7.36 5.13
C VAL A 120 -4.74 7.54 4.43
N PRO A 121 -4.85 7.42 3.10
CA PRO A 121 -6.13 7.60 2.42
C PRO A 121 -7.12 6.46 2.71
N THR A 122 -6.64 5.23 2.90
CA THR A 122 -7.50 4.08 3.25
C THR A 122 -8.16 4.29 4.62
N GLY A 123 -7.38 4.70 5.62
CA GLY A 123 -7.89 5.01 6.96
C GLY A 123 -8.84 6.20 6.96
N GLY A 124 -8.50 7.26 6.21
CA GLY A 124 -9.36 8.44 6.05
C GLY A 124 -10.73 8.09 5.46
N LEU A 125 -10.76 7.28 4.40
CA LEU A 125 -12.00 6.79 3.78
C LEU A 125 -12.84 5.94 4.73
N TRP A 126 -12.20 5.04 5.48
CA TRP A 126 -12.89 4.17 6.43
C TRP A 126 -13.54 4.96 7.58
N LEU A 127 -12.81 5.93 8.15
CA LEU A 127 -13.36 6.83 9.17
C LEU A 127 -14.55 7.63 8.62
N TRP A 128 -14.46 8.08 7.38
CA TRP A 128 -15.53 8.82 6.74
C TRP A 128 -16.79 7.98 6.52
N GLU A 129 -16.63 6.77 6.00
CA GLU A 129 -17.73 5.84 5.80
C GLU A 129 -18.46 5.57 7.13
N ASN A 130 -17.71 5.36 8.20
CA ASN A 130 -18.27 5.14 9.54
C ASN A 130 -19.06 6.34 10.05
N ARG A 131 -18.62 7.57 9.76
CA ARG A 131 -19.38 8.79 10.11
C ARG A 131 -20.70 8.87 9.35
N MET A 132 -20.69 8.62 8.04
CA MET A 132 -21.90 8.63 7.21
C MET A 132 -22.91 7.57 7.65
N ARG A 133 -22.43 6.37 8.00
CA ARG A 133 -23.29 5.29 8.51
C ARG A 133 -23.95 5.64 9.86
N ARG A 134 -23.26 6.39 10.74
CA ARG A 134 -23.85 6.86 12.01
C ARG A 134 -24.91 7.93 11.76
N ALA A 135 -24.63 8.89 10.87
CA ALA A 135 -25.57 9.95 10.52
C ALA A 135 -26.85 9.42 9.84
N ALA A 136 -26.80 8.26 9.18
CA ALA A 136 -27.98 7.63 8.57
C ALA A 136 -28.84 6.81 9.54
N ARG A 137 -28.40 6.61 10.80
CA ARG A 137 -29.10 5.77 11.81
C ARG A 137 -29.73 6.59 12.94
N GLY A 138 -29.40 7.88 13.06
CA GLY A 138 -29.99 8.82 14.02
C GLY A 138 -30.89 9.79 13.30
#